data_AF-A0A7Y1XVT7-F1
#
_entry.id   AF-A0A7Y1XVT7-F1
#
_cell.length_a   1.000
_cell.length_b   1.000
_cell.length_c   1.000
_cell.angle_alpha   90.00
_cell.angle_beta   90.00
_cell.angle_gamma   90.00
#
_symmetry.space_group_name_H-M   'P 1'
#
loop_
_entity.id
_entity.type
_entity.pdbx_description
1 polymer ?
#
loop_
_entity_poly.entity_id
_entity_poly.type
_entity_poly.pdbx_seq_one_letter_code
_entity_poly.pdbx_strand_id
1 'polypeptide(L)'
;ARRLWERFCYMAKLYDANWASLSREQMDRFVEYLTASTFEVDGKSTFKEEFVTCGGIDRKQVDFRTMESKLHSGLYFAGEVIDIDAITGGFNFQAAWTEAVIAAEAISQQV
;
A
#
# COMPACT_ATOMS: atom_id res chain seq x y z
N ALA A 1 3.50 22.35 -9.39
CA ALA A 1 4.47 22.24 -10.52
C ALA A 1 5.72 23.08 -10.29
N ARG A 2 5.63 24.43 -10.24
CA ARG A 2 6.80 25.33 -10.13
C ARG A 2 7.80 25.00 -9.01
N ARG A 3 7.31 24.78 -7.78
CA ARG A 3 8.16 24.45 -6.62
C ARG A 3 8.98 23.16 -6.80
N LEU A 4 8.41 22.15 -7.45
CA LEU A 4 9.09 20.87 -7.70
C LEU A 4 10.17 21.03 -8.76
N TRP A 5 9.86 21.77 -9.83
CA TRP A 5 10.82 22.11 -10.88
C TRP A 5 12.03 22.88 -10.32
N GLU A 6 11.80 23.94 -9.56
CA GLU A 6 12.85 24.72 -8.90
C GLU A 6 13.73 23.83 -7.99
N ARG A 7 13.13 22.83 -7.33
CA ARG A 7 13.88 21.89 -6.49
C ARG A 7 14.76 20.96 -7.30
N PHE A 8 14.28 20.44 -8.43
CA PHE A 8 15.11 19.61 -9.32
C PHE A 8 16.23 20.41 -9.97
N CYS A 9 15.96 21.63 -10.42
CA CYS A 9 17.00 22.54 -10.91
C CYS A 9 18.05 22.79 -9.82
N TYR A 10 17.61 23.01 -8.57
CA TYR A 10 18.50 23.17 -7.43
C TYR A 10 19.37 21.92 -7.18
N MET A 11 18.78 20.72 -7.18
CA MET A 11 19.48 19.45 -6.97
C MET A 11 20.50 19.17 -8.07
N ALA A 12 20.17 19.48 -9.32
CA ALA A 12 21.08 19.35 -10.46
C ALA A 12 22.13 20.46 -10.58
N LYS A 13 22.09 21.47 -9.69
CA LYS A 13 22.95 22.66 -9.68
C LYS A 13 22.77 23.55 -10.93
N LEU A 14 21.52 23.74 -11.37
CA LEU A 14 21.10 24.50 -12.54
C LEU A 14 20.27 25.73 -12.13
N TYR A 15 20.84 26.62 -11.32
CA TYR A 15 20.11 27.70 -10.66
C TYR A 15 19.57 28.77 -11.64
N ASP A 16 20.35 29.08 -12.69
CA ASP A 16 19.99 30.03 -13.76
C ASP A 16 20.67 29.64 -15.09
N ALA A 17 20.83 28.34 -15.32
CA ALA A 17 21.54 27.86 -16.49
C ALA A 17 20.73 28.10 -17.78
N ASN A 18 21.39 28.61 -18.81
CA ASN A 18 20.80 28.61 -20.16
C ASN A 18 20.76 27.17 -20.66
N TRP A 19 19.57 26.72 -21.05
CA TRP A 19 19.36 25.37 -21.58
C TRP A 19 20.31 25.01 -22.73
N ALA A 20 20.55 25.95 -23.64
CA ALA A 20 21.42 25.75 -24.80
C ALA A 20 22.91 25.60 -24.45
N SER A 21 23.31 25.99 -23.23
CA SER A 21 24.71 25.90 -22.77
C SER A 21 24.97 24.73 -21.84
N LEU A 22 24.00 23.82 -21.65
CA LEU A 22 24.19 22.66 -20.80
C LEU A 22 25.12 21.65 -21.46
N SER A 23 26.14 21.21 -20.72
CA SER A 23 26.94 20.04 -21.09
C SER A 23 26.10 18.77 -21.07
N ARG A 24 26.59 17.74 -21.74
CA ARG A 24 25.95 16.42 -21.73
C ARG A 24 25.86 15.87 -20.31
N GLU A 25 26.92 16.01 -19.53
CA GLU A 25 27.01 15.55 -18.15
C GLU A 25 25.98 16.27 -17.24
N GLN A 26 25.74 17.56 -17.47
CA GLN A 26 24.72 18.31 -16.75
C GLN A 26 23.30 17.86 -17.12
N MET A 27 23.05 17.60 -18.41
CA MET A 27 21.75 17.08 -18.85
C MET A 27 21.50 15.67 -18.33
N ASP A 28 22.49 14.77 -18.41
CA ASP A 28 22.37 13.40 -17.92
C ASP A 28 22.05 13.38 -16.42
N ARG A 29 22.74 14.21 -15.62
CA ARG A 29 22.44 14.38 -14.19
C ARG A 29 21.05 14.95 -13.93
N PHE A 30 20.60 15.90 -14.74
CA PHE A 30 19.25 16.47 -14.58
C PHE A 30 18.16 15.46 -14.92
N VAL A 31 18.35 14.66 -15.97
CA VAL A 31 17.46 13.54 -16.32
C VAL A 31 17.39 12.53 -15.18
N GLU A 32 18.52 12.18 -14.58
CA GLU A 32 18.57 11.26 -13.42
C GLU A 32 17.72 11.78 -12.26
N TYR A 33 17.81 13.07 -11.91
CA TYR A 33 16.93 13.64 -10.88
C TYR A 33 15.44 13.63 -11.29
N LEU A 34 15.10 13.78 -12.56
CA LEU A 34 13.70 13.76 -12.99
C LEU A 34 13.09 12.36 -13.03
N THR A 35 13.89 11.32 -13.33
CA THR A 35 13.38 9.97 -13.62
C THR A 35 13.77 8.93 -12.57
N ALA A 36 14.84 9.17 -11.82
CA ALA A 36 15.47 8.21 -10.91
C ALA A 36 15.96 8.85 -9.60
N SER A 37 15.34 9.96 -9.16
CA SER A 37 15.67 10.57 -7.86
C SER A 37 15.52 9.57 -6.72
N THR A 38 16.57 9.46 -5.91
CA THR A 38 16.56 8.73 -4.64
C THR A 38 16.30 9.69 -3.49
N PHE A 39 15.43 9.27 -2.57
CA PHE A 39 15.08 10.04 -1.37
C PHE A 39 15.33 9.18 -0.15
N GLU A 40 16.04 9.72 0.83
CA GLU A 40 16.20 9.08 2.14
C GLU A 40 14.89 9.18 2.93
N VAL A 41 14.46 8.07 3.50
CA VAL A 41 13.21 7.96 4.25
C VAL A 41 13.55 7.66 5.71
N ASP A 42 13.38 8.65 6.58
CA ASP A 42 13.69 8.57 8.01
C ASP A 42 12.47 8.15 8.86
N GLY A 43 11.73 7.16 8.36
CA GLY A 43 10.59 6.56 9.07
C GLY A 43 9.22 6.86 8.47
N LYS A 44 8.18 6.49 9.22
CA LYS A 44 6.77 6.61 8.83
C LYS A 44 6.15 7.84 9.49
N SER A 45 5.21 8.49 8.82
CA SER A 45 4.45 9.61 9.41
C SER A 45 3.66 9.13 10.63
N THR A 46 3.81 9.81 11.77
CA THR A 46 3.08 9.56 13.02
C THR A 46 1.63 10.02 13.01
N PHE A 47 1.20 10.77 11.98
CA PHE A 47 -0.13 11.39 11.88
C PHE A 47 -0.98 10.82 10.73
N LYS A 48 -0.72 9.58 10.29
CA LYS A 48 -1.55 8.94 9.28
C LYS A 48 -2.62 8.08 9.96
N GLU A 49 -3.87 8.37 9.66
CA GLU A 49 -4.94 7.37 9.67
C GLU A 49 -4.49 6.25 8.73
N GLU A 50 -3.95 5.17 9.30
CA GLU A 50 -3.61 3.98 8.51
C GLU A 50 -4.92 3.43 7.94
N PHE A 51 -4.98 3.30 6.62
CA PHE A 51 -6.21 2.92 5.92
C PHE A 51 -6.54 1.43 6.06
N VAL A 52 -5.53 0.62 6.33
CA VAL A 52 -5.58 -0.85 6.44
C VAL A 52 -4.42 -1.29 7.34
N THR A 53 -4.65 -2.36 8.10
CA THR A 53 -3.67 -3.05 8.95
C THR A 53 -3.06 -4.22 8.19
N CYS A 54 -1.73 -4.28 8.10
CA CYS A 54 -1.04 -5.50 7.64
C CYS A 54 -0.86 -6.46 8.82
N GLY A 55 -1.14 -7.75 8.62
CA GLY A 55 -1.15 -8.73 9.70
C GLY A 55 -2.56 -9.05 10.19
N GLY A 56 -2.65 -9.94 11.18
CA GLY A 56 -3.93 -10.38 11.75
C GLY A 56 -3.89 -11.84 12.15
N ILE A 57 -5.04 -12.49 12.13
CA ILE A 57 -5.17 -13.93 12.38
C ILE A 57 -4.54 -14.70 11.22
N ASP A 58 -3.65 -15.65 11.54
CA ASP A 58 -3.02 -16.50 10.53
C ASP A 58 -4.07 -17.23 9.70
N ARG A 59 -4.10 -16.92 8.40
CA ARG A 59 -4.96 -17.53 7.39
C ARG A 59 -4.95 -19.06 7.42
N LYS A 60 -3.86 -19.68 7.85
CA LYS A 60 -3.77 -21.14 7.96
C LYS A 60 -4.69 -21.70 9.04
N GLN A 61 -5.08 -20.90 10.02
CA GLN A 61 -5.97 -21.25 11.13
C GLN A 61 -7.46 -21.01 10.82
N VAL A 62 -7.77 -20.48 9.64
CA VAL A 62 -9.14 -20.25 9.15
C VAL A 62 -9.44 -21.25 8.03
N ASP A 63 -10.63 -21.86 8.03
CA ASP A 63 -11.14 -22.60 6.88
C ASP A 63 -11.85 -21.63 5.93
N PHE A 64 -11.25 -21.31 4.79
CA PHE A 64 -11.83 -20.37 3.82
C PHE A 64 -13.12 -20.84 3.13
N ARG A 65 -13.53 -22.09 3.34
CA ARG A 65 -14.82 -22.58 2.83
C ARG A 65 -15.99 -22.20 3.73
N THR A 66 -15.73 -21.97 5.02
CA THR A 66 -16.75 -21.68 6.04
C THR A 66 -16.46 -20.43 6.84
N MET A 67 -15.24 -19.90 6.73
CA MET A 67 -14.65 -18.88 7.58
C MET A 67 -14.56 -19.24 9.07
N GLU A 68 -14.71 -20.51 9.42
CA GLU A 68 -14.61 -21.02 10.80
C GLU A 68 -13.15 -21.18 11.22
N SER A 69 -12.87 -20.99 12.51
CA SER A 69 -11.60 -21.32 13.11
C SER A 69 -11.37 -22.82 13.07
N LYS A 70 -10.18 -23.23 12.60
CA LYS A 70 -9.73 -24.62 12.67
C LYS A 70 -9.37 -25.07 14.09
N LEU A 71 -9.24 -24.12 15.02
CA LEU A 71 -8.86 -24.39 16.41
C LEU A 71 -10.07 -24.41 17.36
N HIS A 72 -11.12 -23.64 17.05
CA HIS A 72 -12.29 -23.49 17.90
C HIS A 72 -13.57 -23.58 17.07
N SER A 73 -14.33 -24.66 17.22
CA SER A 73 -15.60 -24.79 16.52
C SER A 73 -16.63 -23.76 17.01
N GLY A 74 -17.42 -23.23 16.09
CA GLY A 74 -18.41 -22.17 16.33
C GLY A 74 -17.84 -20.76 16.37
N LEU A 75 -16.52 -20.59 16.19
CA LEU A 75 -15.86 -19.28 16.11
C LEU A 75 -15.52 -18.96 14.65
N TYR A 76 -15.93 -17.79 14.16
CA TYR A 76 -15.75 -17.38 12.77
C TYR A 76 -15.01 -16.04 12.69
N PHE A 77 -14.28 -15.84 11.60
CA PHE A 77 -13.56 -14.60 11.33
C PHE A 77 -13.88 -14.10 9.92
N ALA A 78 -14.05 -12.79 9.76
CA ALA A 78 -14.22 -12.15 8.46
C ALA A 78 -13.77 -10.69 8.53
N GLY A 79 -13.33 -10.16 7.39
CA GLY A 79 -12.79 -8.81 7.26
C GLY A 79 -11.35 -8.69 7.71
N GLU A 80 -10.96 -7.44 7.98
CA GLU A 80 -9.57 -7.01 8.23
C GLU A 80 -8.90 -7.63 9.48
N VAL A 81 -9.64 -8.41 10.28
CA VAL A 81 -9.07 -9.14 11.42
C VAL A 81 -8.22 -10.33 10.98
N ILE A 82 -8.46 -10.87 9.78
CA ILE A 82 -7.65 -11.93 9.17
C ILE A 82 -6.43 -11.28 8.53
N ASP A 83 -5.29 -11.97 8.54
CA ASP A 83 -4.05 -11.55 7.86
C ASP A 83 -4.21 -11.53 6.32
N ILE A 84 -5.04 -10.61 5.84
CA ILE A 84 -5.39 -10.34 4.45
C ILE A 84 -5.43 -8.83 4.29
N ASP A 85 -4.39 -8.28 3.66
CA ASP A 85 -4.33 -6.90 3.22
C ASP A 85 -4.13 -6.81 1.71
N ALA A 86 -4.72 -5.78 1.10
CA ALA A 86 -4.64 -5.55 -0.33
C ALA A 86 -4.29 -4.10 -0.67
N ILE A 87 -3.78 -3.89 -1.89
CA ILE A 87 -3.55 -2.56 -2.44
C ILE A 87 -4.84 -1.73 -2.47
N THR A 88 -4.70 -0.41 -2.59
CA THR A 88 -5.84 0.50 -2.76
C THR A 88 -6.62 0.19 -4.04
N GLY A 89 -7.94 0.40 -4.01
CA GLY A 89 -8.82 0.13 -5.17
C GLY A 89 -10.08 -0.69 -4.86
N GLY A 90 -10.45 -0.81 -3.59
CA GLY A 90 -11.65 -1.54 -3.17
C GLY A 90 -11.44 -3.02 -2.84
N PHE A 91 -10.21 -3.53 -2.94
CA PHE A 91 -9.90 -4.94 -2.70
C PHE A 91 -10.14 -5.39 -1.25
N ASN A 92 -9.80 -4.56 -0.26
CA ASN A 92 -10.08 -4.87 1.15
C ASN A 92 -11.60 -4.97 1.42
N PHE A 93 -12.40 -4.11 0.78
CA PHE A 93 -13.86 -4.24 0.83
C PHE A 93 -14.34 -5.53 0.18
N GLN A 94 -13.83 -5.85 -1.01
CA GLN A 94 -14.20 -7.09 -1.70
C GLN A 94 -13.88 -8.34 -0.87
N ALA A 95 -12.72 -8.37 -0.20
CA ALA A 95 -12.35 -9.44 0.73
C ALA A 95 -13.37 -9.52 1.88
N ALA A 96 -13.59 -8.41 2.59
CA ALA A 96 -14.51 -8.36 3.72
C ALA A 96 -15.94 -8.80 3.35
N TRP A 97 -16.47 -8.37 2.20
CA TRP A 97 -17.81 -8.78 1.75
C TRP A 97 -17.89 -10.26 1.39
N THR A 98 -16.87 -10.78 0.69
CA THR A 98 -16.84 -12.18 0.26
C THR A 98 -16.76 -13.10 1.49
N GLU A 99 -15.87 -12.78 2.43
CA GLU A 99 -15.68 -13.52 3.67
C GLU A 99 -16.94 -13.49 4.55
N ALA A 100 -17.57 -12.32 4.70
CA ALA A 100 -18.80 -12.19 5.48
C ALA A 100 -19.95 -13.03 4.91
N VAL A 101 -20.11 -13.08 3.57
CA VAL A 101 -21.12 -13.93 2.92
C VAL A 101 -20.85 -15.41 3.18
N ILE A 102 -19.61 -15.87 3.00
CA ILE A 102 -19.23 -17.28 3.24
C ILE A 102 -19.48 -17.66 4.71
N ALA A 103 -19.07 -16.80 5.65
CA ALA A 103 -19.30 -17.02 7.07
C ALA A 103 -20.80 -17.12 7.40
N ALA A 104 -21.61 -16.20 6.86
CA ALA A 104 -23.05 -16.19 7.09
C ALA A 104 -23.75 -17.44 6.52
N GLU A 105 -23.38 -17.86 5.31
CA GLU A 105 -23.90 -19.09 4.70
C GLU A 105 -23.56 -20.32 5.55
N ALA A 106 -22.31 -20.45 6.00
CA ALA A 106 -21.87 -21.56 6.85
C ALA A 106 -22.60 -21.59 8.19
N ILE A 107 -22.76 -20.43 8.85
CA ILE A 107 -23.49 -20.33 10.13
C ILE A 107 -24.96 -20.73 9.94
N SER A 108 -25.61 -20.28 8.86
CA SER A 108 -27.03 -20.55 8.60
C SER A 108 -27.33 -22.03 8.31
N GLN A 109 -26.37 -22.77 7.75
CA GLN A 109 -26.52 -24.19 7.43
C GLN A 109 -26.23 -25.12 8.62
N GLN A 110 -25.63 -24.60 9.69
CA GLN A 110 -25.37 -25.35 10.93
C GLN A 110 -26.53 -25.29 11.94
N VAL A 111 -27.64 -24.62 11.60
CA VAL A 111 -28.89 -24.55 12.40
C VAL A 111 -29.82 -25.71 12.08
#